data_AF-A0A956K2U1-F1
#
_entry.id   AF-A0A956K2U1-F1
#
_cell.length_a   1.000
_cell.length_b   1.000
_cell.length_c   1.000
_cell.angle_alpha   90.00
_cell.angle_beta   90.00
_cell.angle_gamma   90.00
#
_symmetry.space_group_name_H-M   'P 1'
#
loop_
_entity.id
_entity.type
_entity.pdbx_description
1 polymer ?
#
loop_
_entity_poly.entity_id
_entity_poly.type
_entity_poly.pdbx_seq_one_letter_code
_entity_poly.pdbx_strand_id
1 'polypeptide(L)'
;MGPVALVGFVLATWTPGLGLASTVAEQRARLPPPAACQDPIAGIWKSHSHDQVFRDWTIFTLVVERSEPGKDEFEGSITNESWLAEPHESSPPQCRGELHYIVSMDAQGSFRDGTIDFWGVGTWRLEDVPCGSFNMGYNLDHFSGQIDPELMEFQSVNNDGGRAINDPVVFRRVRCNDDQNIDDGPRVAVAPPPFYPPEESGQGCGFFDGREARR
;
A
#
# COMPACT_ATOMS: atom_id res chain seq x y z
N MET A 1 -43.65 28.45 -19.57
CA MET A 1 -43.18 27.28 -20.36
C MET A 1 -41.88 27.72 -21.03
N GLY A 2 -40.64 27.45 -20.62
CA GLY A 2 -40.02 26.56 -19.65
C GLY A 2 -38.79 25.94 -20.35
N PRO A 3 -37.54 26.30 -20.03
CA PRO A 3 -36.37 25.56 -20.50
C PRO A 3 -35.90 24.60 -19.39
N VAL A 4 -35.93 23.30 -19.67
CA VAL A 4 -35.35 22.29 -18.78
C VAL A 4 -33.91 22.06 -19.21
N ALA A 5 -32.99 22.42 -18.31
CA ALA A 5 -31.59 22.03 -18.35
C ALA A 5 -31.45 20.55 -17.97
N LEU A 6 -30.66 19.80 -18.75
CA LEU A 6 -30.19 18.47 -18.36
C LEU A 6 -28.68 18.59 -18.07
N VAL A 7 -28.36 18.74 -16.80
CA VAL A 7 -27.02 18.53 -16.26
C VAL A 7 -26.87 17.02 -16.07
N GLY A 8 -26.06 16.39 -16.93
CA GLY A 8 -25.67 14.99 -16.76
C GLY A 8 -24.63 14.88 -15.67
N PHE A 9 -25.03 14.44 -14.48
CA PHE A 9 -24.13 14.01 -13.43
C PHE A 9 -23.58 12.63 -13.80
N VAL A 10 -22.30 12.55 -14.16
CA VAL A 10 -21.57 11.28 -14.24
C VAL A 10 -21.28 10.86 -12.80
N LEU A 11 -22.10 9.97 -12.26
CA LEU A 11 -21.79 9.23 -11.04
C LEU A 11 -20.67 8.26 -11.40
N ALA A 12 -19.41 8.66 -11.16
CA ALA A 12 -18.29 7.73 -11.10
C ALA A 12 -18.56 6.78 -9.92
N THR A 13 -19.04 5.58 -10.24
CA THR A 13 -19.27 4.52 -9.27
C THR A 13 -17.91 4.05 -8.77
N TRP A 14 -17.54 4.49 -7.57
CA TRP A 14 -16.58 3.82 -6.70
C TRP A 14 -17.23 2.50 -6.27
N THR A 15 -17.19 1.49 -7.13
CA THR A 15 -17.43 0.12 -6.67
C THR A 15 -16.30 -0.22 -5.71
N PRO A 16 -16.56 -0.47 -4.42
CA PRO A 16 -15.54 -1.02 -3.54
C PRO A 16 -15.09 -2.33 -4.19
N GLY A 17 -13.80 -2.41 -4.53
CA GLY A 17 -13.21 -3.65 -5.01
C GLY A 17 -13.54 -4.76 -4.02
N LEU A 18 -13.82 -5.97 -4.52
CA LEU A 18 -13.86 -7.17 -3.70
C LEU A 18 -12.61 -7.13 -2.80
N GLY A 19 -12.79 -6.90 -1.51
CA GLY A 19 -11.73 -6.56 -0.55
C GLY A 19 -10.85 -7.77 -0.25
N LEU A 20 -10.02 -8.14 -1.22
CA LEU A 20 -9.06 -9.24 -1.11
C LEU A 20 -7.75 -8.76 -0.48
N ALA A 21 -7.40 -7.50 -0.73
CA ALA A 21 -6.29 -6.80 -0.09
C ALA A 21 -6.78 -5.95 1.10
N SER A 22 -5.93 -5.78 2.11
CA SER A 22 -6.19 -4.85 3.23
C SER A 22 -6.60 -3.46 2.72
N THR A 23 -7.60 -2.86 3.38
CA THR A 23 -8.11 -1.54 2.97
C THR A 23 -7.05 -0.45 3.12
N VAL A 24 -7.17 0.65 2.37
CA VAL A 24 -6.28 1.83 2.52
C VAL A 24 -6.19 2.31 3.97
N ALA A 25 -7.32 2.33 4.69
CA ALA A 25 -7.36 2.74 6.09
C ALA A 25 -6.59 1.77 7.01
N GLU A 26 -6.73 0.47 6.78
CA GLU A 26 -6.00 -0.58 7.50
C GLU A 26 -4.50 -0.49 7.24
N GLN A 27 -4.08 -0.35 5.98
CA GLN A 27 -2.66 -0.17 5.64
C GLN A 27 -2.10 1.07 6.35
N ARG A 28 -2.76 2.22 6.20
CA ARG A 28 -2.38 3.50 6.81
C ARG A 28 -2.18 3.41 8.32
N ALA A 29 -3.06 2.68 9.01
CA ALA A 29 -3.00 2.54 10.47
C ALA A 29 -1.73 1.83 10.94
N ARG A 30 -1.08 1.03 10.09
CA ARG A 30 0.12 0.24 10.43
C ARG A 30 1.43 0.90 10.04
N LEU A 31 1.38 2.00 9.28
CA LEU A 31 2.57 2.69 8.80
C LEU A 31 3.22 3.50 9.93
N PRO A 32 4.56 3.54 9.98
CA PRO A 32 5.28 4.33 10.98
C PRO A 32 5.03 5.84 10.79
N PRO A 33 5.52 6.71 11.69
CA PRO A 33 5.39 8.15 11.53
C PRO A 33 6.01 8.65 10.20
N PRO A 34 5.42 9.66 9.54
CA PRO A 34 5.92 10.18 8.28
C PRO A 34 7.17 11.05 8.46
N ALA A 35 8.12 10.99 7.53
CA ALA A 35 9.27 11.88 7.45
C ALA A 35 9.01 13.03 6.46
N ALA A 36 9.29 14.26 6.89
CA ALA A 36 9.22 15.44 6.05
C ALA A 36 10.61 15.73 5.46
N CYS A 37 10.73 15.62 4.14
CA CYS A 37 11.99 15.81 3.41
C CYS A 37 11.92 17.04 2.52
N GLN A 38 13.09 17.59 2.21
CA GLN A 38 13.22 18.70 1.27
C GLN A 38 12.80 18.32 -0.14
N ASP A 39 13.20 17.13 -0.61
CA ASP A 39 12.65 16.58 -1.85
C ASP A 39 11.20 16.12 -1.61
N PRO A 40 10.22 16.52 -2.42
CA PRO A 40 8.83 16.11 -2.22
C PRO A 40 8.58 14.63 -2.52
N ILE A 41 9.47 13.97 -3.27
CA ILE A 41 9.27 12.60 -3.79
C ILE A 41 10.38 11.67 -3.31
N ALA A 42 11.64 12.08 -3.42
CA ALA A 42 12.76 11.24 -3.03
C ALA A 42 12.73 10.92 -1.53
N GLY A 43 13.17 9.71 -1.18
CA GLY A 43 13.17 9.21 0.18
C GLY A 43 12.92 7.71 0.23
N ILE A 44 12.75 7.22 1.46
CA ILE A 44 12.43 5.82 1.73
C ILE A 44 10.97 5.72 2.07
N TRP A 45 10.26 4.92 1.29
CA TRP A 45 8.83 4.72 1.39
C TRP A 45 8.55 3.29 1.83
N LYS A 46 7.72 3.12 2.86
CA LYS A 46 7.40 1.80 3.39
C LYS A 46 5.90 1.55 3.33
N SER A 47 5.49 0.37 2.87
CA SER A 47 4.13 -0.14 2.97
C SER A 47 4.03 -1.24 4.02
N HIS A 48 2.81 -1.64 4.35
CA HIS A 48 2.56 -2.79 5.21
C HIS A 48 1.11 -3.27 4.98
N SER A 49 0.95 -4.36 4.25
CA SER A 49 -0.35 -4.91 3.87
C SER A 49 -0.47 -6.39 4.24
N HIS A 50 -1.72 -6.84 4.39
CA HIS A 50 -2.07 -8.25 4.52
C HIS A 50 -2.94 -8.65 3.34
N ASP A 51 -2.62 -9.79 2.74
CA ASP A 51 -3.44 -10.43 1.73
C ASP A 51 -4.25 -11.57 2.37
N GLN A 52 -5.58 -11.45 2.33
CA GLN A 52 -6.45 -12.43 2.98
C GLN A 52 -6.53 -13.75 2.21
N VAL A 53 -6.31 -13.73 0.90
CA VAL A 53 -6.41 -14.90 0.02
C VAL A 53 -5.18 -15.79 0.19
N PHE A 54 -4.00 -15.18 0.16
CA PHE A 54 -2.73 -15.90 0.25
C PHE A 54 -2.21 -16.01 1.68
N ARG A 55 -2.85 -15.30 2.62
CA ARG A 55 -2.53 -15.30 4.05
C ARG A 55 -1.09 -14.92 4.34
N ASP A 56 -0.56 -14.00 3.55
CA ASP A 56 0.74 -13.40 3.80
C ASP A 56 0.63 -11.92 4.12
N TRP A 57 1.58 -11.52 4.94
CA TRP A 57 1.92 -10.12 5.13
C TRP A 57 3.01 -9.76 4.16
N THR A 58 2.96 -8.52 3.68
CA THR A 58 3.97 -7.96 2.82
C THR A 58 4.34 -6.56 3.29
N ILE A 59 5.64 -6.32 3.35
CA ILE A 59 6.24 -5.00 3.50
C ILE A 59 7.02 -4.72 2.22
N PHE A 60 6.59 -3.71 1.48
CA PHE A 60 7.43 -3.13 0.44
C PHE A 60 8.21 -1.95 1.01
N THR A 61 9.50 -1.89 0.68
CA THR A 61 10.35 -0.72 0.91
C THR A 61 10.83 -0.21 -0.44
N LEU A 62 10.49 1.02 -0.78
CA LEU A 62 11.02 1.73 -1.93
C LEU A 62 12.12 2.66 -1.46
N VAL A 63 13.30 2.54 -2.03
CA VAL A 63 14.34 3.57 -1.95
C VAL A 63 14.24 4.35 -3.25
N VAL A 64 13.80 5.60 -3.17
CA VAL A 64 13.55 6.45 -4.34
C VAL A 64 14.56 7.59 -4.32
N GLU A 65 15.51 7.57 -5.26
CA GLU A 65 16.55 8.58 -5.43
C GLU A 65 16.34 9.33 -6.73
N ARG A 66 16.55 10.65 -6.71
CA ARG A 66 16.45 11.45 -7.92
C ARG A 66 17.71 11.23 -8.76
N SER A 67 17.56 10.83 -10.01
CA SER A 67 18.72 10.54 -10.88
C SER A 67 19.62 11.77 -11.05
N GLU A 68 19.01 12.96 -11.15
CA GLU A 68 19.73 14.24 -11.14
C GLU A 68 18.89 15.34 -10.47
N PRO A 69 19.53 16.32 -9.79
CA PRO A 69 18.82 17.45 -9.18
C PRO A 69 17.87 18.17 -10.16
N GLY A 70 16.61 18.31 -9.76
CA GLY A 70 15.58 19.01 -10.53
C GLY A 70 14.98 18.23 -11.72
N LYS A 71 15.39 17.00 -11.98
CA LYS A 71 14.74 16.12 -12.97
C LYS A 71 13.66 15.26 -12.32
N ASP A 72 12.56 15.03 -13.03
CA ASP A 72 11.49 14.13 -12.60
C ASP A 72 11.74 12.67 -13.02
N GLU A 73 12.99 12.24 -12.90
CA GLU A 73 13.49 10.90 -13.17
C GLU A 73 14.16 10.37 -11.90
N PHE A 74 13.91 9.10 -11.61
CA PHE A 74 14.31 8.45 -10.36
C PHE A 74 14.95 7.10 -10.62
N GLU A 75 15.85 6.72 -9.73
CA GLU A 75 16.48 5.41 -9.62
C GLU A 75 16.36 4.91 -8.18
N GLY A 76 16.65 3.64 -7.96
CA GLY A 76 16.79 3.09 -6.62
C GLY A 76 16.44 1.61 -6.57
N SER A 77 15.67 1.21 -5.56
CA SER A 77 15.34 -0.20 -5.35
C SER A 77 13.96 -0.41 -4.76
N ILE A 78 13.43 -1.62 -4.99
CA ILE A 78 12.22 -2.14 -4.36
C ILE A 78 12.63 -3.40 -3.61
N THR A 79 12.30 -3.46 -2.32
CA THR A 79 12.45 -4.65 -1.49
C THR A 79 11.08 -5.13 -1.05
N ASN A 80 10.79 -6.41 -1.27
CA ASN A 80 9.63 -7.11 -0.72
C ASN A 80 10.10 -8.04 0.41
N GLU A 81 9.62 -7.79 1.62
CA GLU A 81 9.67 -8.77 2.71
C GLU A 81 8.25 -9.35 2.91
N SER A 82 8.11 -10.67 2.80
CA SER A 82 6.82 -11.34 2.94
C SER A 82 6.90 -12.59 3.81
N TRP A 83 5.86 -12.83 4.61
CA TRP A 83 5.73 -14.00 5.47
C TRP A 83 4.29 -14.46 5.60
N LEU A 84 4.10 -15.78 5.71
CA LEU A 84 2.78 -16.37 5.95
C LEU A 84 2.38 -16.21 7.43
N ALA A 85 1.26 -15.55 7.71
CA ALA A 85 0.72 -15.45 9.06
C ALA A 85 -0.75 -15.02 9.10
N GLU A 86 -1.36 -15.11 10.28
CA GLU A 86 -2.73 -14.65 10.50
C GLU A 86 -2.84 -13.10 10.49
N PRO A 87 -4.04 -12.52 10.27
CA PRO A 87 -4.25 -11.06 10.24
C PRO A 87 -3.91 -10.30 11.53
N HIS A 88 -3.65 -11.00 12.63
CA HIS A 88 -3.21 -10.38 13.90
C HIS A 88 -1.69 -10.50 14.12
N GLU A 89 -0.99 -11.27 13.29
CA GLU A 89 0.46 -11.50 13.33
C GLU A 89 1.18 -10.56 12.35
N SER A 90 0.98 -9.24 12.50
CA SER A 90 1.53 -8.19 11.61
C SER A 90 3.05 -7.96 11.76
N SER A 91 3.76 -8.93 12.30
CA SER A 91 5.21 -8.95 12.36
C SER A 91 5.62 -10.39 12.15
N PRO A 92 6.76 -10.65 11.49
CA PRO A 92 7.20 -12.01 11.24
C PRO A 92 7.21 -12.81 12.56
N PRO A 93 6.42 -13.90 12.66
CA PRO A 93 6.45 -14.75 13.84
C PRO A 93 7.79 -15.50 13.90
N GLN A 94 8.06 -16.16 15.02
CA GLN A 94 9.16 -17.15 15.05
C GLN A 94 8.91 -18.23 14.00
N CYS A 95 9.97 -18.71 13.34
CA CYS A 95 9.84 -19.73 12.30
C CYS A 95 9.15 -21.01 12.84
N ARG A 96 8.01 -21.40 12.25
CA ARG A 96 7.36 -22.70 12.48
C ARG A 96 7.37 -23.59 11.22
N GLY A 97 8.20 -23.22 10.24
CA GLY A 97 8.37 -23.93 8.96
C GLY A 97 7.63 -23.29 7.79
N GLU A 98 6.82 -22.26 8.03
CA GLU A 98 6.19 -21.45 7.00
C GLU A 98 7.22 -20.57 6.27
N LEU A 99 6.86 -20.14 5.07
CA LEU A 99 7.71 -19.32 4.23
C LEU A 99 7.78 -17.87 4.75
N HIS A 100 9.00 -17.37 4.94
CA HIS A 100 9.36 -15.96 5.08
C HIS A 100 10.53 -15.69 4.15
N TYR A 101 10.42 -14.69 3.29
CA TYR A 101 11.44 -14.36 2.31
C TYR A 101 11.61 -12.85 2.15
N ILE A 102 12.79 -12.48 1.67
CA ILE A 102 13.15 -11.12 1.30
C ILE A 102 13.70 -11.14 -0.12
N VAL A 103 13.04 -10.39 -1.02
CA VAL A 103 13.45 -10.22 -2.41
C VAL A 103 13.71 -8.74 -2.68
N SER A 104 14.73 -8.44 -3.47
CA SER A 104 15.01 -7.09 -3.94
C SER A 104 15.05 -7.01 -5.48
N MET A 105 14.84 -5.81 -6.00
CA MET A 105 15.09 -5.46 -7.41
C MET A 105 15.61 -4.03 -7.51
N ASP A 106 16.38 -3.77 -8.56
CA ASP A 106 16.74 -2.39 -8.90
C ASP A 106 15.50 -1.75 -9.52
N ALA A 107 15.36 -0.43 -9.41
CA ALA A 107 14.16 0.24 -9.86
C ALA A 107 14.46 1.57 -10.54
N GLN A 108 13.53 1.96 -11.41
CA GLN A 108 13.48 3.26 -12.04
C GLN A 108 12.13 3.88 -11.78
N GLY A 109 12.06 5.20 -11.89
CA GLY A 109 10.80 5.89 -11.84
C GLY A 109 10.77 7.20 -12.59
N SER A 110 9.56 7.71 -12.75
CA SER A 110 9.32 9.04 -13.30
C SER A 110 8.14 9.69 -12.62
N PHE A 111 8.15 11.02 -12.58
CA PHE A 111 7.01 11.80 -12.09
C PHE A 111 6.46 12.69 -13.21
N ARG A 112 5.20 12.50 -13.56
CA ARG A 112 4.54 13.24 -14.65
C ARG A 112 3.09 13.49 -14.29
N ASP A 113 2.62 14.71 -14.52
CA ASP A 113 1.22 15.09 -14.31
C ASP A 113 0.66 14.72 -12.91
N GLY A 114 1.49 14.88 -11.87
CA GLY A 114 1.12 14.57 -10.49
C GLY A 114 1.12 13.07 -10.14
N THR A 115 1.53 12.22 -11.07
CA THR A 115 1.59 10.77 -10.91
C THR A 115 3.05 10.32 -10.87
N ILE A 116 3.37 9.44 -9.91
CA ILE A 116 4.63 8.72 -9.87
C ILE A 116 4.43 7.33 -10.44
N ASP A 117 5.35 6.91 -11.30
CA ASP A 117 5.53 5.54 -11.75
C ASP A 117 6.89 5.08 -11.23
N PHE A 118 6.95 3.96 -10.52
CA PHE A 118 8.18 3.37 -9.96
C PHE A 118 8.14 1.85 -10.15
N TRP A 119 9.09 1.32 -10.92
CA TRP A 119 9.06 -0.08 -11.38
C TRP A 119 10.41 -0.76 -11.27
N GLY A 120 10.37 -2.07 -10.99
CA GLY A 120 11.54 -2.92 -11.00
C GLY A 120 12.13 -3.07 -12.41
N VAL A 121 13.45 -3.08 -12.50
CA VAL A 121 14.21 -3.28 -13.74
C VAL A 121 15.21 -4.42 -13.62
N GLY A 122 15.54 -5.04 -14.76
CA GLY A 122 16.54 -6.11 -14.82
C GLY A 122 16.04 -7.42 -14.22
N THR A 123 16.70 -7.89 -13.16
CA THR A 123 16.35 -9.13 -12.45
C THR A 123 16.07 -8.84 -10.98
N TRP A 124 15.25 -9.68 -10.36
CA TRP A 124 15.12 -9.72 -8.91
C TRP A 124 16.25 -10.56 -8.30
N ARG A 125 16.48 -10.38 -7.00
CA ARG A 125 17.45 -11.09 -6.17
C ARG A 125 16.75 -11.65 -4.94
N LEU A 126 17.01 -12.92 -4.61
CA LEU A 126 16.65 -13.47 -3.31
C LEU A 126 17.71 -13.02 -2.31
N GLU A 127 17.34 -12.11 -1.41
CA GLU A 127 18.27 -11.57 -0.41
C GLU A 127 18.39 -12.51 0.78
N ASP A 128 17.25 -13.00 1.28
CA ASP A 128 17.21 -13.92 2.42
C ASP A 128 15.93 -14.79 2.40
N VAL A 129 16.00 -15.93 3.10
CA VAL A 129 14.86 -16.80 3.40
C VAL A 129 14.91 -17.16 4.88
N PRO A 130 14.47 -16.26 5.78
CA PRO A 130 14.56 -16.52 7.21
C PRO A 130 13.85 -17.81 7.66
N CYS A 131 12.74 -18.16 7.01
CA CYS A 131 11.95 -19.36 7.32
C CYS A 131 11.48 -20.08 6.04
N GLY A 132 11.38 -21.41 6.11
CA GLY A 132 10.82 -22.24 5.04
C GLY A 132 11.79 -22.48 3.89
N SER A 133 11.28 -22.51 2.66
CA SER A 133 12.09 -22.69 1.45
C SER A 133 11.47 -21.97 0.27
N PHE A 134 12.24 -21.14 -0.41
CA PHE A 134 11.80 -20.39 -1.59
C PHE A 134 12.17 -21.16 -2.86
N ASN A 135 11.16 -21.72 -3.54
CA ASN A 135 11.34 -22.53 -4.76
C ASN A 135 10.51 -22.01 -5.94
N MET A 136 10.12 -20.74 -5.89
CA MET A 136 9.29 -20.06 -6.90
C MET A 136 10.08 -18.95 -7.61
N GLY A 137 9.48 -18.37 -8.65
CA GLY A 137 9.98 -17.12 -9.25
C GLY A 137 9.38 -15.89 -8.58
N TYR A 138 9.84 -14.71 -8.99
CA TYR A 138 9.30 -13.43 -8.55
C TYR A 138 9.10 -12.50 -9.77
N ASN A 139 7.98 -11.78 -9.83
CA ASN A 139 7.72 -10.81 -10.89
C ASN A 139 8.15 -9.42 -10.45
N LEU A 140 8.66 -8.60 -11.37
CA LEU A 140 9.07 -7.24 -11.01
C LEU A 140 7.84 -6.41 -10.69
N ASP A 141 7.88 -5.74 -9.54
CA ASP A 141 6.80 -4.87 -9.08
C ASP A 141 6.76 -3.57 -9.89
N HIS A 142 5.56 -3.02 -10.06
CA HIS A 142 5.35 -1.72 -10.70
C HIS A 142 4.26 -0.96 -9.96
N PHE A 143 4.69 0.05 -9.20
CA PHE A 143 3.81 0.93 -8.45
C PHE A 143 3.56 2.21 -9.23
N SER A 144 2.28 2.52 -9.45
CA SER A 144 1.87 3.79 -10.08
C SER A 144 0.77 4.46 -9.25
N GLY A 145 0.81 5.79 -9.12
CA GLY A 145 -0.20 6.51 -8.35
C GLY A 145 0.21 7.92 -7.93
N GLN A 146 -0.41 8.44 -6.87
CA GLN A 146 -0.24 9.83 -6.44
C GLN A 146 0.39 9.94 -5.06
N ILE A 147 1.22 10.97 -4.88
CA ILE A 147 1.76 11.36 -3.58
C ILE A 147 0.86 12.44 -2.99
N ASP A 148 0.34 12.17 -1.79
CA ASP A 148 -0.28 13.17 -0.91
C ASP A 148 0.83 13.83 -0.07
N PRO A 149 1.17 15.10 -0.34
CA PRO A 149 2.25 15.79 0.36
C PRO A 149 1.87 16.21 1.79
N GLU A 150 0.59 16.25 2.14
CA GLU A 150 0.15 16.59 3.50
C GLU A 150 0.31 15.38 4.42
N LEU A 151 0.03 14.18 3.91
CA LEU A 151 0.14 12.92 4.65
C LEU A 151 1.52 12.25 4.48
N MET A 152 2.33 12.69 3.51
CA MET A 152 3.55 12.01 3.07
C MET A 152 3.26 10.56 2.68
N GLU A 153 2.17 10.36 1.94
CA GLU A 153 1.67 9.05 1.53
C GLU A 153 1.67 8.90 0.02
N PHE A 154 2.19 7.79 -0.46
CA PHE A 154 2.08 7.39 -1.85
C PHE A 154 0.96 6.35 -1.96
N GLN A 155 -0.18 6.80 -2.50
CA GLN A 155 -1.34 5.96 -2.77
C GLN A 155 -1.16 5.38 -4.17
N SER A 156 -0.89 4.08 -4.23
CA SER A 156 -0.43 3.42 -5.44
C SER A 156 -1.23 2.17 -5.76
N VAL A 157 -1.02 1.69 -6.98
CA VAL A 157 -1.46 0.39 -7.45
C VAL A 157 -0.23 -0.38 -7.94
N ASN A 158 -0.03 -1.59 -7.43
CA ASN A 158 0.95 -2.53 -7.93
C ASN A 158 0.41 -3.30 -9.13
N ASN A 159 1.26 -3.46 -10.14
CA ASN A 159 0.99 -4.24 -11.34
C ASN A 159 2.21 -5.10 -11.69
N ASP A 160 2.44 -6.16 -10.91
CA ASP A 160 3.55 -7.10 -11.09
C ASP A 160 3.36 -8.06 -12.27
N GLY A 161 2.16 -8.13 -12.84
CA GLY A 161 1.80 -9.08 -13.91
C GLY A 161 1.60 -10.53 -13.44
N GLY A 162 1.63 -10.76 -12.13
CA GLY A 162 1.38 -12.05 -11.48
C GLY A 162 0.25 -11.98 -10.47
N ARG A 163 0.60 -11.96 -9.18
CA ARG A 163 -0.39 -12.02 -8.10
C ARG A 163 -0.95 -10.64 -7.77
N ALA A 164 -0.11 -9.62 -7.86
CA ALA A 164 -0.43 -8.24 -7.54
C ALA A 164 -0.77 -7.47 -8.82
N ILE A 165 -1.91 -7.80 -9.44
CA ILE A 165 -2.45 -7.11 -10.61
C ILE A 165 -3.54 -6.14 -10.15
N ASN A 166 -3.31 -4.85 -10.41
CA ASN A 166 -4.13 -3.75 -9.92
C ASN A 166 -4.32 -3.75 -8.40
N ASP A 167 -3.29 -4.15 -7.66
CA ASP A 167 -3.36 -4.32 -6.20
C ASP A 167 -3.08 -2.99 -5.47
N PRO A 168 -4.02 -2.43 -4.68
CA PRO A 168 -3.79 -1.17 -3.98
C PRO A 168 -2.75 -1.27 -2.87
N VAL A 169 -1.71 -0.44 -2.93
CA VAL A 169 -0.65 -0.38 -1.92
C VAL A 169 -0.44 1.07 -1.47
N VAL A 170 -0.49 1.29 -0.16
CA VAL A 170 -0.24 2.58 0.47
C VAL A 170 1.14 2.57 1.09
N PHE A 171 1.98 3.49 0.64
CA PHE A 171 3.26 3.74 1.25
C PHE A 171 3.22 5.02 2.06
N ARG A 172 4.08 5.08 3.08
CA ARG A 172 4.41 6.33 3.77
C ARG A 172 5.89 6.56 3.71
N ARG A 173 6.29 7.81 3.51
CA ARG A 173 7.71 8.19 3.57
C ARG A 173 8.18 8.11 5.01
N VAL A 174 9.15 7.24 5.28
CA VAL A 174 9.65 6.96 6.65
C VAL A 174 11.01 7.59 6.90
N ARG A 175 11.75 7.96 5.85
CA ARG A 175 13.06 8.60 5.93
C ARG A 175 13.39 9.40 4.67
N CYS A 176 14.25 10.40 4.78
CA CYS A 176 14.89 11.07 3.65
C CYS A 176 16.16 10.28 3.21
N ASN A 177 16.66 10.50 1.99
CA ASN A 177 17.86 9.79 1.51
C ASN A 177 19.15 10.33 2.14
N ASP A 178 19.25 11.65 2.19
CA ASP A 178 20.26 12.37 2.96
C ASP A 178 19.61 12.77 4.28
N ASP A 179 20.35 12.88 5.37
CA ASP A 179 19.87 13.27 6.72
C ASP A 179 19.26 14.71 6.80
N GLN A 180 18.75 15.23 5.69
CA GLN A 180 18.01 16.48 5.54
C GLN A 180 16.53 16.31 5.88
N ASN A 181 16.24 15.75 7.05
CA ASN A 181 14.90 15.81 7.62
C ASN A 181 14.58 17.28 7.94
N ILE A 182 13.43 17.77 7.48
CA ILE A 182 12.96 19.13 7.81
C ILE A 182 12.52 19.20 9.29
N ASP A 183 12.20 18.05 9.90
CA ASP A 183 11.64 17.97 11.25
C ASP A 183 12.27 16.82 12.06
N ASP A 184 13.47 17.06 12.58
CA ASP A 184 14.24 16.17 13.48
C ASP A 184 13.82 16.27 14.97
N GLY A 185 12.62 16.77 15.26
CA GLY A 185 12.11 16.75 16.64
C GLY A 185 12.06 15.32 17.20
N PRO A 186 12.29 15.10 18.52
CA PRO A 186 12.17 13.77 19.11
C PRO A 186 10.72 13.27 18.98
N ARG A 187 10.50 12.29 18.10
CA ARG A 187 9.19 11.69 17.85
C ARG A 187 9.12 10.34 18.56
N VAL A 188 8.20 10.22 19.51
CA VAL A 188 7.89 8.94 20.16
C VAL A 188 7.20 8.04 19.13
N ALA A 189 7.90 7.04 18.61
CA ALA A 189 7.31 6.00 17.80
C ALA A 189 6.45 5.10 18.70
N VAL A 190 5.15 5.39 18.77
CA VAL A 190 4.18 4.48 19.39
C VAL A 190 3.83 3.44 18.34
N ALA A 191 4.07 2.16 18.65
CA ALA A 191 3.63 1.06 17.80
C ALA A 191 2.11 1.19 17.58
N PRO A 192 1.62 1.15 16.33
CA PRO A 192 0.19 1.27 16.09
C PRO A 192 -0.54 0.12 16.79
N PRO A 193 -1.68 0.40 17.44
CA PRO A 193 -2.42 -0.63 18.14
C PRO A 193 -2.91 -1.71 17.14
N PRO A 194 -3.02 -2.98 17.56
CA PRO A 194 -3.60 -4.01 16.72
C PRO A 194 -5.00 -3.59 16.26
N PHE A 195 -5.26 -3.68 14.96
CA PHE A 195 -6.55 -3.35 14.38
C PHE A 195 -7.53 -4.47 14.67
N TYR A 196 -8.54 -4.17 15.50
CA TYR A 196 -9.72 -5.01 15.67
C TYR A 196 -10.86 -4.34 14.92
N PRO A 197 -11.23 -4.78 13.70
CA PRO A 197 -12.43 -4.25 13.06
C PRO A 197 -13.63 -4.50 13.99
N PRO A 198 -14.57 -3.56 14.11
CA PRO A 198 -15.79 -3.82 14.87
C PRO A 198 -16.50 -5.02 14.23
N GLU A 199 -16.85 -6.02 15.03
CA GLU A 199 -17.77 -7.06 14.58
C GLU A 199 -19.06 -6.35 14.18
N GLU A 200 -19.40 -6.39 12.88
CA GLU A 200 -20.71 -5.96 12.43
C GLU A 200 -21.73 -6.87 13.10
N SER A 201 -22.29 -6.38 14.22
CA SER A 201 -23.46 -6.97 14.84
C SER A 201 -24.60 -6.92 13.83
N GLY A 202 -24.78 -8.03 13.12
CA GLY A 202 -25.89 -8.25 12.23
C GLY A 202 -27.22 -8.11 12.98
N GLN A 203 -27.97 -7.07 12.63
CA GLN A 203 -29.43 -6.92 12.73
C GLN A 203 -29.75 -5.58 12.05
N GLY A 204 -30.13 -5.51 10.79
CA GLY A 204 -31.34 -6.11 10.23
C GLY A 204 -32.28 -4.97 9.82
N CYS A 205 -32.03 -4.35 8.66
CA CYS A 205 -32.95 -3.40 8.04
C CYS A 205 -33.76 -4.12 6.94
N GLY A 206 -35.01 -4.44 7.25
CA GLY A 206 -36.01 -5.07 6.36
C GLY A 206 -36.82 -6.09 7.16
N PHE A 207 -38.14 -6.00 7.34
CA PHE A 207 -39.21 -5.57 6.44
C PHE A 207 -40.34 -4.90 7.23
N PHE A 208 -40.89 -3.81 6.70
CA PHE A 208 -42.27 -3.42 6.99
C PHE A 208 -43.19 -4.41 6.25
N ASP A 209 -43.77 -5.40 6.95
CA ASP A 209 -44.94 -6.14 6.44
C ASP A 209 -46.18 -5.27 6.69
N GLY A 210 -46.45 -4.37 5.74
CA GLY A 210 -47.75 -3.74 5.62
C GLY A 210 -48.74 -4.76 5.06
N ARG A 211 -49.43 -5.50 5.93
CA ARG A 211 -50.65 -6.24 5.55
C ARG A 211 -51.88 -5.69 6.23
N GLU A 212 -52.61 -4.96 5.39
CA GLU A 212 -54.03 -4.67 5.42
C GLU A 212 -54.88 -5.90 5.80
N ALA A 213 -55.75 -5.76 6.81
CA ALA A 213 -56.93 -6.61 6.96
C ALA A 213 -58.06 -5.83 7.63
N ARG A 214 -58.96 -5.32 6.77
CA ARG A 214 -60.31 -4.89 7.14
C ARG A 214 -61.11 -6.09 7.66
N ARG A 215 -61.75 -5.94 8.82
CA ARG A 215 -63.19 -6.18 9.03
C ARG A 215 -63.60 -5.66 10.40
#